data_AF-A0A7C2KDL0-F1
#
_entry.id   AF-A0A7C2KDL0-F1
#
_cell.length_a   1.000
_cell.length_b   1.000
_cell.length_c   1.000
_cell.angle_alpha   90.00
_cell.angle_beta   90.00
_cell.angle_gamma   90.00
#
_symmetry.space_group_name_H-M   'P 1'
#
loop_
_entity.id
_entity.type
_entity.pdbx_description
1 polymer ?
#
loop_
_entity_poly.entity_id
_entity_poly.type
_entity_poly.pdbx_seq_one_letter_code
_entity_poly.pdbx_strand_id
1 'polypeptide(L)'
;MESHYNIRRRIEAEEITLDSASKVIASTNQEVTEQYSLYDNYQPKRMVIIPPGVELDRFYPPKGRWIKPPIEGTIDRFLKEPQKPMILAISRPDPRKNISTLIHAYGKSKSLRQLANLLIIAGNREDIATTEKGTRGVLTELLLLIDRYDLYGQIAYPKSHSSNDIPDIYRLAAKRQGVLINPALTEPFGLTLIEAAASGLPIVATRDGGPQDIIACCKNGLLIDPLDEDAMAETLIKALSDKERWRKWSKSGIIGAKKHFTWSAHVQKYVREIKKLVSKGSKRKDPSKQRKANLVTADRFVISDIDNTLLGDKEGLRNLKECIRSVSSKVSFGIATGRRIESAVQVLKKWKAPIPDVLITSVGSEIHYGPRLVKDLNWEKHIDRLWKPDAVYQVMKGLPGIIIQKDVDQRKHKISYYIDPDKSPTIREIKSYLRREHLHVNVVYSHHQYLDILPIRASKGLAVRYFALKWGLPFEHILVAGDSGNDEEMLRGNTLAIVVGNYSSELEKLRGDPHIFFAKGQYAWGITEGIHYYNFFG
;
A
#
# COMPACT_ATOMS: atom_id res chain seq x y z
N MET A 1 18.03 6.75 11.44
CA MET A 1 17.13 6.04 10.50
C MET A 1 15.85 5.61 11.20
N GLU A 2 15.93 4.87 12.31
CA GLU A 2 14.73 4.43 13.04
C GLU A 2 13.93 5.59 13.66
N SER A 3 14.59 6.55 14.33
CA SER A 3 13.94 7.73 14.94
C SER A 3 13.24 8.67 13.95
N HIS A 4 13.61 8.60 12.66
CA HIS A 4 13.10 9.51 11.63
C HIS A 4 12.11 8.82 10.68
N TYR A 5 12.29 7.52 10.41
CA TYR A 5 11.52 6.80 9.39
C TYR A 5 10.74 5.61 9.94
N ASN A 6 10.95 5.21 11.20
CA ASN A 6 10.29 4.06 11.84
C ASN A 6 10.34 2.79 10.96
N ILE A 7 11.50 2.50 10.36
CA ILE A 7 11.67 1.46 9.34
C ILE A 7 11.27 0.09 9.89
N ARG A 8 11.57 -0.23 11.15
CA ARG A 8 11.19 -1.52 11.74
C ARG A 8 9.67 -1.69 11.83
N ARG A 9 8.95 -0.63 12.20
CA ARG A 9 7.48 -0.64 12.24
C ARG A 9 6.89 -0.83 10.84
N ARG A 10 7.47 -0.18 9.84
CA ARG A 10 7.07 -0.33 8.45
C ARG A 10 7.28 -1.77 7.96
N ILE A 11 8.47 -2.34 8.19
CA ILE A 11 8.78 -3.73 7.81
C ILE A 11 7.82 -4.70 8.50
N GLU A 12 7.53 -4.52 9.80
CA GLU A 12 6.57 -5.39 10.49
C GLU A 12 5.17 -5.33 9.88
N ALA A 13 4.70 -4.15 9.47
CA ALA A 13 3.42 -4.00 8.78
C ALA A 13 3.42 -4.68 7.40
N GLU A 14 4.53 -4.57 6.65
CA GLU A 14 4.72 -5.23 5.36
C GLU A 14 4.73 -6.77 5.52
N GLU A 15 5.39 -7.31 6.55
CA GLU A 15 5.41 -8.74 6.89
C GLU A 15 4.01 -9.29 7.21
N ILE A 16 3.26 -8.59 8.07
CA ILE A 16 1.88 -8.96 8.42
C ILE A 16 0.98 -8.93 7.17
N THR A 17 1.21 -7.96 6.29
CA THR A 17 0.46 -7.83 5.04
C THR A 17 0.76 -8.99 4.09
N LEU A 18 2.03 -9.34 3.90
CA LEU A 18 2.45 -10.47 3.06
C LEU A 18 1.90 -11.80 3.57
N ASP A 19 1.90 -11.99 4.90
CA ASP A 19 1.43 -13.22 5.50
C ASP A 19 -0.09 -13.43 5.32
N SER A 20 -0.84 -12.37 5.61
CA SER A 20 -2.30 -12.38 5.54
C SER A 20 -2.84 -12.40 4.10
N ALA A 21 -2.08 -11.86 3.14
CA ALA A 21 -2.46 -11.74 1.74
C ALA A 21 -2.78 -13.09 1.09
N SER A 22 -3.93 -13.14 0.39
CA SER A 22 -4.31 -14.31 -0.41
C SER A 22 -3.59 -14.35 -1.76
N LYS A 23 -3.20 -13.19 -2.28
CA LYS A 23 -2.44 -12.99 -3.51
C LYS A 23 -1.72 -11.64 -3.41
N VAL A 24 -0.50 -11.56 -3.93
CA VAL A 24 0.27 -10.31 -4.07
C VAL A 24 0.44 -10.03 -5.54
N ILE A 25 0.22 -8.78 -5.94
CA ILE A 25 0.35 -8.34 -7.34
C ILE A 25 1.58 -7.47 -7.43
N ALA A 26 2.52 -7.88 -8.27
CA ALA A 26 3.75 -7.16 -8.55
C ALA A 26 3.74 -6.64 -10.00
N SER A 27 4.50 -5.58 -10.26
CA SER A 27 4.61 -4.99 -11.59
C SER A 27 5.65 -5.70 -12.45
N THR A 28 6.70 -6.24 -11.83
CA THR A 28 7.86 -6.86 -12.49
C THR A 28 8.23 -8.19 -11.87
N ASN A 29 9.02 -8.98 -12.59
CA ASN A 29 9.61 -10.21 -12.07
C ASN A 29 10.66 -9.91 -11.00
N GLN A 30 11.51 -8.91 -11.24
CA GLN A 30 12.55 -8.51 -10.29
C GLN A 30 11.97 -8.08 -8.93
N GLU A 31 10.83 -7.38 -8.91
CA GLU A 31 10.12 -7.03 -7.68
C GLU A 31 9.80 -8.29 -6.85
N VAL A 32 9.36 -9.38 -7.52
CA VAL A 32 9.08 -10.67 -6.87
C VAL A 32 10.35 -11.37 -6.42
N THR A 33 11.37 -11.45 -7.27
CA THR A 33 12.53 -12.34 -7.04
C THR A 33 13.66 -11.72 -6.24
N GLU A 34 13.76 -10.39 -6.19
CA GLU A 34 14.87 -9.68 -5.53
C GLU A 34 14.40 -8.76 -4.40
N GLN A 35 13.22 -8.14 -4.52
CA GLN A 35 12.73 -7.22 -3.47
C GLN A 35 11.90 -7.97 -2.43
N TYR A 36 10.83 -8.66 -2.85
CA TYR A 36 9.99 -9.42 -1.92
C TYR A 36 10.70 -10.63 -1.30
N SER A 37 11.74 -11.17 -1.95
CA SER A 37 12.55 -12.27 -1.42
C SER A 37 13.32 -11.92 -0.15
N LEU A 38 13.46 -10.63 0.17
CA LEU A 38 14.12 -10.14 1.38
C LEU A 38 13.24 -10.24 2.64
N TYR A 39 11.94 -10.46 2.47
CA TYR A 39 10.98 -10.57 3.57
C TYR A 39 10.84 -12.02 4.05
N ASP A 40 10.64 -12.20 5.35
CA ASP A 40 10.48 -13.51 5.99
C ASP A 40 9.24 -14.25 5.45
N ASN A 41 8.15 -13.53 5.18
CA ASN A 41 6.90 -14.08 4.65
C ASN A 41 6.84 -14.14 3.12
N TYR A 42 7.99 -14.19 2.44
CA TYR A 42 8.05 -14.35 0.98
C TYR A 42 7.41 -15.67 0.50
N GLN A 43 6.29 -15.55 -0.23
CA GLN A 43 5.54 -16.70 -0.75
C GLN A 43 5.31 -16.56 -2.27
N PRO A 44 6.28 -16.93 -3.12
CA PRO A 44 6.22 -16.69 -4.57
C PRO A 44 4.99 -17.32 -5.24
N LYS A 45 4.49 -18.45 -4.73
CA LYS A 45 3.27 -19.11 -5.24
C LYS A 45 2.00 -18.23 -5.11
N ARG A 46 1.99 -17.29 -4.16
CA ARG A 46 0.91 -16.30 -3.98
C ARG A 46 1.13 -15.03 -4.80
N MET A 47 2.30 -14.85 -5.41
CA MET A 47 2.62 -13.65 -6.18
C MET A 47 2.21 -13.83 -7.65
N VAL A 48 1.86 -12.74 -8.31
CA VAL A 48 1.58 -12.72 -9.75
C VAL A 48 2.01 -11.38 -10.33
N ILE A 49 2.68 -11.44 -11.47
CA ILE A 49 3.13 -10.25 -12.20
C ILE A 49 1.95 -9.74 -13.03
N ILE A 50 1.43 -8.55 -12.75
CA ILE A 50 0.42 -7.87 -13.53
C ILE A 50 0.91 -6.44 -13.77
N PRO A 51 1.63 -6.18 -14.88
CA PRO A 51 2.24 -4.88 -15.10
C PRO A 51 1.16 -3.80 -15.31
N PRO A 52 1.44 -2.53 -14.96
CA PRO A 52 0.54 -1.41 -15.26
C PRO A 52 0.41 -1.17 -16.76
N GLY A 53 -0.56 -0.33 -17.13
CA GLY A 53 -0.91 -0.06 -18.53
C GLY A 53 -0.52 1.33 -19.03
N VAL A 54 -0.48 1.48 -20.35
CA VAL A 54 -0.43 2.76 -21.07
C VAL A 54 -1.75 3.04 -21.81
N GLU A 55 -2.10 4.32 -21.90
CA GLU A 55 -3.24 4.88 -22.64
C GLU A 55 -2.93 4.97 -24.14
N LEU A 56 -3.42 4.02 -24.93
CA LEU A 56 -3.10 3.91 -26.38
C LEU A 56 -3.79 4.96 -27.27
N ASP A 57 -4.79 5.64 -26.75
CA ASP A 57 -5.42 6.82 -27.35
C ASP A 57 -4.54 8.06 -27.23
N ARG A 58 -3.77 8.16 -26.14
CA ARG A 58 -2.84 9.25 -25.88
C ARG A 58 -1.44 8.98 -26.48
N PHE A 59 -0.91 7.78 -26.29
CA PHE A 59 0.42 7.35 -26.75
C PHE A 59 0.30 6.41 -27.95
N TYR A 60 0.64 6.93 -29.13
CA TYR A 60 0.52 6.24 -30.40
C TYR A 60 1.59 6.74 -31.38
N PRO A 61 1.99 5.93 -32.38
CA PRO A 61 3.01 6.33 -33.35
C PRO A 61 2.55 7.52 -34.21
N PRO A 62 3.47 8.33 -34.78
CA PRO A 62 3.10 9.40 -35.70
C PRO A 62 2.17 8.90 -36.82
N LYS A 63 1.01 9.55 -37.02
CA LYS A 63 -0.01 9.19 -38.02
C LYS A 63 -0.13 10.29 -39.08
N GLY A 64 -0.31 9.89 -40.34
CA GLY A 64 -0.67 10.79 -41.43
C GLY A 64 0.31 11.95 -41.66
N ARG A 65 -0.21 13.11 -42.06
CA ARG A 65 0.57 14.33 -42.23
C ARG A 65 0.96 14.87 -40.85
N TRP A 66 2.25 15.16 -40.66
CA TRP A 66 2.75 15.76 -39.43
C TRP A 66 2.20 17.18 -39.24
N ILE A 67 1.46 17.39 -38.17
CA ILE A 67 1.06 18.71 -37.68
C ILE A 67 2.07 19.09 -36.60
N LYS A 68 2.82 20.17 -36.81
CA LYS A 68 3.88 20.63 -35.89
C LYS A 68 3.26 21.04 -34.55
N PRO A 69 3.51 20.31 -33.44
CA PRO A 69 3.01 20.69 -32.13
C PRO A 69 3.78 21.92 -31.60
N PRO A 70 3.17 22.78 -30.76
CA PRO A 70 3.82 23.97 -30.24
C PRO A 70 5.17 23.68 -29.56
N ILE A 71 5.25 22.59 -28.79
CA ILE A 71 6.46 22.17 -28.09
C ILE A 71 7.66 21.92 -29.03
N GLU A 72 7.42 21.55 -30.29
CA GLU A 72 8.50 21.34 -31.27
C GLU A 72 9.28 22.65 -31.50
N GLY A 73 8.61 23.81 -31.55
CA GLY A 73 9.28 25.11 -31.65
C GLY A 73 10.13 25.46 -30.42
N THR A 74 9.62 25.13 -29.23
CA THR A 74 10.34 25.34 -27.96
C THR A 74 11.58 24.45 -27.86
N ILE A 75 11.54 23.24 -28.43
CA ILE A 75 12.69 22.32 -28.48
C ILE A 75 13.69 22.79 -29.53
N ASP A 76 13.22 23.08 -30.76
CA ASP A 76 14.08 23.40 -31.91
C ASP A 76 14.93 24.66 -31.67
N ARG A 77 14.46 25.63 -30.88
CA ARG A 77 15.22 26.86 -30.57
C ARG A 77 16.58 26.61 -29.90
N PHE A 78 16.78 25.45 -29.29
CA PHE A 78 18.04 25.09 -28.64
C PHE A 78 19.05 24.46 -29.61
N LEU A 79 18.62 24.05 -30.80
CA LEU A 79 19.36 23.14 -31.67
C LEU A 79 19.77 23.83 -32.97
N LYS A 80 21.04 23.66 -33.37
CA LYS A 80 21.54 24.13 -34.68
C LYS A 80 21.01 23.27 -35.82
N GLU A 81 20.94 21.95 -35.60
CA GLU A 81 20.48 20.97 -36.60
C GLU A 81 19.29 20.16 -36.04
N PRO A 82 18.09 20.77 -35.93
CA PRO A 82 16.95 20.14 -35.25
C PRO A 82 16.48 18.83 -35.90
N GLN A 83 16.77 18.60 -37.17
CA GLN A 83 16.34 17.40 -37.90
C GLN A 83 17.16 16.14 -37.62
N LYS A 84 18.30 16.25 -36.89
CA LYS A 84 19.05 15.07 -36.46
C LYS A 84 18.17 14.15 -35.58
N PRO A 85 18.45 12.84 -35.56
CA PRO A 85 17.91 11.93 -34.56
C PRO A 85 18.03 12.49 -33.14
N MET A 86 17.09 12.10 -32.29
CA MET A 86 16.96 12.64 -30.95
C MET A 86 17.17 11.56 -29.89
N ILE A 87 18.06 11.81 -28.95
CA ILE A 87 18.18 11.03 -27.72
C ILE A 87 17.30 11.72 -26.68
N LEU A 88 16.13 11.16 -26.42
CA LEU A 88 15.17 11.70 -25.46
C LEU A 88 15.45 11.12 -24.08
N ALA A 89 15.63 11.96 -23.07
CA ALA A 89 15.56 11.57 -21.66
C ALA A 89 14.40 12.34 -21.00
N ILE A 90 13.48 11.63 -20.37
CA ILE A 90 12.30 12.21 -19.70
C ILE A 90 12.17 11.66 -18.30
N SER A 91 12.32 12.53 -17.30
CA SER A 91 12.18 12.15 -15.90
C SER A 91 12.01 13.37 -15.00
N ARG A 92 11.73 13.13 -13.71
CA ARG A 92 11.93 14.17 -12.69
C ARG A 92 13.43 14.44 -12.51
N PRO A 93 13.83 15.67 -12.12
CA PRO A 93 15.21 16.01 -11.77
C PRO A 93 15.60 15.43 -10.40
N ASP A 94 15.63 14.10 -10.30
CA ASP A 94 16.02 13.36 -9.10
C ASP A 94 17.41 12.73 -9.32
N PRO A 95 18.34 12.77 -8.35
CA PRO A 95 19.68 12.19 -8.50
C PRO A 95 19.66 10.72 -8.96
N ARG A 96 18.66 9.94 -8.55
CA ARG A 96 18.52 8.52 -8.93
C ARG A 96 18.22 8.33 -10.42
N LYS A 97 17.73 9.35 -11.10
CA LYS A 97 17.49 9.34 -12.55
C LYS A 97 18.76 9.55 -13.37
N ASN A 98 19.87 9.91 -12.71
CA ASN A 98 21.21 9.81 -13.27
C ASN A 98 21.40 10.54 -14.62
N ILE A 99 20.79 11.72 -14.73
CA ILE A 99 20.85 12.55 -15.95
C ILE A 99 22.28 13.04 -16.21
N SER A 100 23.06 13.28 -15.15
CA SER A 100 24.45 13.76 -15.26
C SER A 100 25.35 12.78 -16.00
N THR A 101 25.29 11.48 -15.69
CA THR A 101 26.06 10.44 -16.39
C THR A 101 25.70 10.37 -17.88
N LEU A 102 24.42 10.55 -18.24
CA LEU A 102 24.01 10.66 -19.64
C LEU A 102 24.66 11.86 -20.34
N ILE A 103 24.72 13.01 -19.69
CA ILE A 103 25.37 14.21 -20.26
C ILE A 103 26.88 13.99 -20.39
N HIS A 104 27.51 13.32 -19.43
CA HIS A 104 28.92 12.94 -19.54
C HIS A 104 29.19 12.03 -20.74
N ALA A 105 28.42 10.94 -20.88
CA ALA A 105 28.51 10.01 -22.01
C ALA A 105 28.32 10.73 -23.36
N TYR A 106 27.32 11.61 -23.46
CA TYR A 106 27.06 12.41 -24.65
C TYR A 106 28.16 13.44 -24.91
N GLY A 107 28.63 14.14 -23.88
CA GLY A 107 29.61 15.22 -23.98
C GLY A 107 30.99 14.74 -24.41
N LYS A 108 31.43 13.57 -23.91
CA LYS A 108 32.70 12.92 -24.27
C LYS A 108 32.70 12.34 -25.68
N SER A 109 31.55 11.87 -26.17
CA SER A 109 31.45 11.16 -27.46
C SER A 109 31.16 12.10 -28.64
N LYS A 110 32.21 12.50 -29.37
CA LYS A 110 32.06 13.31 -30.60
C LYS A 110 31.22 12.62 -31.67
N SER A 111 31.36 11.30 -31.82
CA SER A 111 30.60 10.50 -32.79
C SER A 111 29.11 10.50 -32.46
N LEU A 112 28.75 10.37 -31.18
CA LEU A 112 27.34 10.43 -30.75
C LEU A 112 26.73 11.82 -31.00
N ARG A 113 27.48 12.89 -30.69
CA ARG A 113 27.08 14.29 -30.94
C ARG A 113 26.89 14.62 -32.42
N GLN A 114 27.69 14.01 -33.30
CA GLN A 114 27.53 14.16 -34.75
C GLN A 114 26.26 13.44 -35.24
N LEU A 115 25.93 12.30 -34.63
CA LEU A 115 24.82 11.45 -35.04
C LEU A 115 23.45 11.96 -34.58
N ALA A 116 23.34 12.54 -33.38
CA ALA A 116 22.06 12.89 -32.77
C ALA A 116 22.14 14.12 -31.86
N ASN A 117 21.01 14.77 -31.64
CA ASN A 117 20.82 15.78 -30.59
C ASN A 117 20.34 15.13 -29.28
N LEU A 118 20.66 15.72 -28.14
CA LEU A 118 20.16 15.30 -26.83
C LEU A 118 18.97 16.19 -26.40
N LEU A 119 17.84 15.58 -26.01
CA LEU A 119 16.68 16.28 -25.43
C LEU A 119 16.45 15.80 -24.01
N ILE A 120 16.50 16.71 -23.04
CA ILE A 120 16.23 16.44 -21.63
C ILE A 120 14.94 17.14 -21.20
N ILE A 121 13.92 16.37 -20.86
CA ILE A 121 12.69 16.84 -20.20
C ILE A 121 12.81 16.52 -18.71
N ALA A 122 13.26 17.51 -17.92
CA ALA A 122 13.57 17.38 -16.49
C ALA A 122 12.64 18.24 -15.62
N GLY A 123 11.35 17.91 -15.62
CA GLY A 123 10.32 18.66 -14.88
C GLY A 123 10.11 20.10 -15.38
N ASN A 124 9.20 20.81 -14.71
CA ASN A 124 8.98 22.24 -14.93
C ASN A 124 9.74 23.04 -13.88
N ARG A 125 10.32 24.17 -14.28
CA ARG A 125 11.05 25.07 -13.37
C ARG A 125 10.73 26.51 -13.71
N GLU A 126 10.57 27.37 -12.69
CA GLU A 126 10.55 28.82 -12.87
C GLU A 126 11.90 29.44 -12.50
N ASP A 127 12.34 29.22 -11.26
CA ASP A 127 13.65 29.60 -10.76
C ASP A 127 14.30 28.42 -10.04
N ILE A 128 15.47 27.99 -10.52
CA ILE A 128 16.24 26.87 -9.95
C ILE A 128 16.62 27.17 -8.48
N ALA A 129 16.89 28.42 -8.13
CA ALA A 129 17.28 28.80 -6.78
C ALA A 129 16.19 28.51 -5.73
N THR A 130 14.92 28.53 -6.14
CA THR A 130 13.77 28.30 -5.25
C THR A 130 13.36 26.82 -5.13
N THR A 131 13.92 25.94 -5.97
CA THR A 131 13.57 24.51 -5.95
C THR A 131 14.14 23.76 -4.74
N GLU A 132 13.56 22.60 -4.41
CA GLU A 132 14.09 21.69 -3.39
C GLU A 132 15.55 21.30 -3.66
N LYS A 133 16.33 21.05 -2.59
CA LYS A 133 17.79 20.85 -2.66
C LYS A 133 18.21 19.78 -3.67
N GLY A 134 17.49 18.65 -3.73
CA GLY A 134 17.79 17.56 -4.67
C GLY A 134 17.61 17.98 -6.13
N THR A 135 16.44 18.53 -6.47
CA THR A 135 16.13 19.08 -7.80
C THR A 135 17.11 20.18 -8.20
N ARG A 136 17.41 21.11 -7.29
CA ARG A 136 18.39 22.18 -7.52
C ARG A 136 19.75 21.63 -7.90
N GLY A 137 20.23 20.63 -7.15
CA GLY A 137 21.52 19.99 -7.42
C GLY A 137 21.61 19.42 -8.84
N VAL A 138 20.60 18.63 -9.25
CA VAL A 138 20.55 18.00 -10.57
C VAL A 138 20.48 19.03 -11.70
N LEU A 139 19.66 20.08 -11.55
CA LEU A 139 19.51 21.11 -12.58
C LEU A 139 20.77 21.99 -12.70
N THR A 140 21.40 22.34 -11.57
CA THR A 140 22.67 23.07 -11.58
C THR A 140 23.78 22.25 -12.23
N GLU A 141 23.90 20.97 -11.88
CA GLU A 141 24.88 20.07 -12.48
C GLU A 141 24.66 19.92 -13.99
N LEU A 142 23.40 19.77 -14.45
CA LEU A 142 23.07 19.76 -15.87
C LEU A 142 23.61 21.00 -16.59
N LEU A 143 23.42 22.21 -16.04
CA LEU A 143 23.92 23.44 -16.65
C LEU A 143 25.45 23.50 -16.69
N LEU A 144 26.11 23.09 -15.60
CA LEU A 144 27.58 23.04 -15.53
C LEU A 144 28.17 22.05 -16.54
N LEU A 145 27.52 20.91 -16.77
CA LEU A 145 27.99 19.92 -17.75
C LEU A 145 27.77 20.38 -19.19
N ILE A 146 26.66 21.07 -19.47
CA ILE A 146 26.42 21.68 -20.78
C ILE A 146 27.53 22.67 -21.13
N ASP A 147 27.91 23.51 -20.16
CA ASP A 147 28.98 24.48 -20.31
C ASP A 147 30.34 23.79 -20.48
N ARG A 148 30.68 22.85 -19.58
CA ARG A 148 31.93 22.09 -19.60
C ARG A 148 32.22 21.42 -20.94
N TYR A 149 31.20 20.87 -21.60
CA TYR A 149 31.35 20.11 -22.85
C TYR A 149 31.02 20.92 -24.12
N ASP A 150 30.73 22.22 -23.99
CA ASP A 150 30.30 23.11 -25.07
C ASP A 150 29.16 22.49 -25.92
N LEU A 151 28.05 22.17 -25.25
CA LEU A 151 26.91 21.46 -25.87
C LEU A 151 25.86 22.40 -26.48
N TYR A 152 26.13 23.72 -26.50
CA TYR A 152 25.21 24.70 -27.08
C TYR A 152 24.90 24.38 -28.55
N GLY A 153 23.62 24.35 -28.92
CA GLY A 153 23.18 23.96 -30.26
C GLY A 153 23.01 22.45 -30.48
N GLN A 154 23.36 21.61 -29.51
CA GLN A 154 23.30 20.14 -29.61
C GLN A 154 22.44 19.49 -28.52
N ILE A 155 22.04 20.26 -27.49
CA ILE A 155 21.21 19.82 -26.39
C ILE A 155 20.01 20.75 -26.19
N ALA A 156 18.82 20.19 -26.04
CA ALA A 156 17.60 20.89 -25.71
C ALA A 156 17.14 20.52 -24.30
N TYR A 157 16.75 21.52 -23.51
CA TYR A 157 16.30 21.35 -22.12
C TYR A 157 15.21 22.37 -21.77
N PRO A 158 14.01 22.24 -22.40
CA PRO A 158 12.89 23.16 -22.19
C PRO A 158 12.60 23.47 -20.72
N LYS A 159 12.19 24.71 -20.45
CA LYS A 159 11.90 25.21 -19.09
C LYS A 159 10.58 24.67 -18.56
N SER A 160 9.57 24.58 -19.44
CA SER A 160 8.22 24.13 -19.13
C SER A 160 7.64 23.27 -20.25
N HIS A 161 6.71 22.40 -19.88
CA HIS A 161 5.85 21.62 -20.76
C HIS A 161 4.52 21.34 -20.06
N SER A 162 3.47 21.09 -20.83
CA SER A 162 2.18 20.59 -20.36
C SER A 162 2.13 19.06 -20.44
N SER A 163 1.15 18.46 -19.75
CA SER A 163 0.89 17.02 -19.86
C SER A 163 0.52 16.58 -21.29
N ASN A 164 -0.07 17.47 -22.08
CA ASN A 164 -0.45 17.21 -23.46
C ASN A 164 0.74 17.24 -24.43
N ASP A 165 1.84 17.90 -24.06
CA ASP A 165 3.05 17.93 -24.88
C ASP A 165 3.81 16.60 -24.82
N ILE A 166 3.64 15.81 -23.74
CA ILE A 166 4.43 14.60 -23.50
C ILE A 166 4.26 13.55 -24.62
N PRO A 167 3.04 13.19 -25.05
CA PRO A 167 2.86 12.31 -26.19
C PRO A 167 3.43 12.88 -27.49
N ASP A 168 3.37 14.20 -27.69
CA ASP A 168 3.94 14.87 -28.85
C ASP A 168 5.47 14.82 -28.85
N ILE A 169 6.12 14.91 -27.69
CA ILE A 169 7.57 14.74 -27.54
C ILE A 169 8.00 13.32 -27.94
N TYR A 170 7.29 12.28 -27.48
CA TYR A 170 7.59 10.90 -27.90
C TYR A 170 7.40 10.72 -29.41
N ARG A 171 6.29 11.24 -29.97
CA ARG A 171 6.03 11.20 -31.42
C ARG A 171 7.08 11.96 -32.22
N LEU A 172 7.54 13.11 -31.73
CA LEU A 172 8.58 13.91 -32.35
C LEU A 172 9.91 13.15 -32.38
N ALA A 173 10.31 12.55 -31.25
CA ALA A 173 11.51 11.71 -31.19
C ALA A 173 11.40 10.51 -32.13
N ALA A 174 10.25 9.83 -32.18
CA ALA A 174 10.03 8.71 -33.10
C ALA A 174 10.08 9.16 -34.57
N LYS A 175 9.46 10.30 -34.90
CA LYS A 175 9.49 10.89 -36.25
C LYS A 175 10.92 11.19 -36.70
N ARG A 176 11.75 11.72 -35.80
CA ARG A 176 13.17 12.01 -36.06
C ARG A 176 14.06 10.75 -36.02
N GLN A 177 13.49 9.55 -35.91
CA GLN A 177 14.23 8.28 -35.79
C GLN A 177 15.20 8.27 -34.60
N GLY A 178 14.78 8.91 -33.51
CA GLY A 178 15.51 8.97 -32.24
C GLY A 178 15.31 7.74 -31.37
N VAL A 179 15.77 7.81 -30.13
CA VAL A 179 15.59 6.79 -29.10
C VAL A 179 15.22 7.44 -27.76
N LEU A 180 14.43 6.77 -26.94
CA LEU A 180 14.29 7.12 -25.52
C LEU A 180 15.45 6.48 -24.76
N ILE A 181 16.12 7.23 -23.89
CA ILE A 181 17.04 6.70 -22.90
C ILE A 181 16.52 6.88 -21.47
N ASN A 182 16.57 5.80 -20.67
CA ASN A 182 16.39 5.84 -19.23
C ASN A 182 17.71 5.41 -18.54
N PRO A 183 18.55 6.37 -18.13
CA PRO A 183 19.85 6.09 -17.52
C PRO A 183 19.78 5.90 -16.00
N ALA A 184 18.59 5.76 -15.40
CA ALA A 184 18.42 5.71 -13.96
C ALA A 184 19.24 4.59 -13.31
N LEU A 185 19.71 4.84 -12.08
CA LEU A 185 20.46 3.83 -11.31
C LEU A 185 19.61 2.57 -11.07
N THR A 186 18.30 2.76 -10.84
CA THR A 186 17.30 1.70 -10.80
C THR A 186 15.97 2.25 -11.33
N GLU A 187 15.25 1.45 -12.11
CA GLU A 187 13.93 1.80 -12.64
C GLU A 187 12.90 0.73 -12.24
N PRO A 188 12.18 0.87 -11.10
CA PRO A 188 11.32 -0.19 -10.57
C PRO A 188 10.31 -0.77 -11.57
N PHE A 189 9.81 0.06 -12.49
CA PHE A 189 8.99 -0.42 -13.61
C PHE A 189 9.36 0.27 -14.93
N GLY A 190 9.16 1.60 -15.03
CA GLY A 190 9.40 2.38 -16.25
C GLY A 190 8.15 2.64 -17.10
N LEU A 191 7.21 3.43 -16.58
CA LEU A 191 6.04 3.90 -17.35
C LEU A 191 6.46 4.64 -18.63
N THR A 192 7.51 5.47 -18.55
CA THR A 192 8.06 6.20 -19.71
C THR A 192 8.53 5.28 -20.83
N LEU A 193 8.99 4.07 -20.50
CA LEU A 193 9.45 3.09 -21.47
C LEU A 193 8.28 2.46 -22.24
N ILE A 194 7.17 2.15 -21.57
CA ILE A 194 5.97 1.63 -22.25
C ILE A 194 5.24 2.72 -23.05
N GLU A 195 5.30 3.98 -22.61
CA GLU A 195 4.82 5.16 -23.36
C GLU A 195 5.61 5.37 -24.65
N ALA A 196 6.95 5.31 -24.58
CA ALA A 196 7.81 5.36 -25.76
C ALA A 196 7.55 4.19 -26.70
N ALA A 197 7.46 2.96 -26.17
CA ALA A 197 7.17 1.77 -26.97
C ALA A 197 5.83 1.89 -27.70
N ALA A 198 4.76 2.35 -27.02
CA ALA A 198 3.45 2.58 -27.63
C ALA A 198 3.48 3.70 -28.69
N SER A 199 4.34 4.69 -28.51
CA SER A 199 4.58 5.77 -29.47
C SER A 199 5.51 5.38 -30.63
N GLY A 200 5.97 4.13 -30.68
CA GLY A 200 6.88 3.64 -31.72
C GLY A 200 8.33 4.11 -31.60
N LEU A 201 8.72 4.59 -30.42
CA LEU A 201 10.09 5.02 -30.12
C LEU A 201 10.88 3.84 -29.51
N PRO A 202 11.99 3.40 -30.13
CA PRO A 202 12.88 2.42 -29.51
C PRO A 202 13.50 2.94 -28.22
N ILE A 203 13.82 2.01 -27.31
CA ILE A 203 14.27 2.33 -25.95
C ILE A 203 15.70 1.84 -25.69
N VAL A 204 16.45 2.62 -24.91
CA VAL A 204 17.71 2.23 -24.28
C VAL A 204 17.52 2.47 -22.79
N ALA A 205 17.71 1.48 -21.93
CA ALA A 205 17.35 1.62 -20.52
C ALA A 205 18.31 0.87 -19.59
N THR A 206 18.39 1.31 -18.34
CA THR A 206 19.13 0.59 -17.30
C THR A 206 18.74 -0.89 -17.25
N ARG A 207 19.73 -1.75 -16.99
CA ARG A 207 19.50 -3.17 -16.72
C ARG A 207 18.93 -3.43 -15.33
N ASP A 208 18.92 -2.45 -14.43
CA ASP A 208 18.36 -2.58 -13.07
C ASP A 208 16.89 -2.10 -13.07
N GLY A 209 15.94 -3.03 -12.94
CA GLY A 209 14.53 -2.69 -12.84
C GLY A 209 13.60 -3.46 -13.77
N GLY A 210 12.39 -2.91 -13.88
CA GLY A 210 11.40 -3.28 -14.90
C GLY A 210 11.79 -3.12 -16.38
N PRO A 211 12.83 -2.37 -16.79
CA PRO A 211 13.23 -2.35 -18.19
C PRO A 211 13.57 -3.72 -18.78
N GLN A 212 14.07 -4.67 -17.96
CA GLN A 212 14.32 -6.04 -18.42
C GLN A 212 13.03 -6.71 -18.92
N ASP A 213 11.97 -6.65 -18.13
CA ASP A 213 10.66 -7.23 -18.48
C ASP A 213 10.03 -6.53 -19.68
N ILE A 214 10.16 -5.21 -19.75
CA ILE A 214 9.63 -4.41 -20.87
C ILE A 214 10.33 -4.79 -22.17
N ILE A 215 11.67 -4.86 -22.19
CA ILE A 215 12.43 -5.24 -23.37
C ILE A 215 12.19 -6.71 -23.74
N ALA A 216 12.05 -7.61 -22.78
CA ALA A 216 11.71 -9.01 -23.04
C ALA A 216 10.34 -9.15 -23.74
N CYS A 217 9.35 -8.36 -23.32
CA CYS A 217 8.00 -8.35 -23.90
C CYS A 217 7.92 -7.63 -25.25
N CYS A 218 8.55 -6.46 -25.36
CA CYS A 218 8.42 -5.56 -26.51
C CYS A 218 9.49 -5.77 -27.59
N LYS A 219 10.67 -6.30 -27.22
CA LYS A 219 11.82 -6.53 -28.12
C LYS A 219 12.17 -5.28 -28.96
N ASN A 220 12.15 -4.10 -28.32
CA ASN A 220 12.23 -2.80 -28.98
C ASN A 220 13.41 -1.94 -28.52
N GLY A 221 14.48 -2.53 -27.99
CA GLY A 221 15.53 -1.76 -27.35
C GLY A 221 16.75 -2.54 -26.86
N LEU A 222 17.62 -1.83 -26.15
CA LEU A 222 18.83 -2.35 -25.51
C LEU A 222 18.90 -1.97 -24.03
N LEU A 223 19.62 -2.78 -23.25
CA LEU A 223 19.92 -2.51 -21.84
C LEU A 223 21.34 -1.94 -21.68
N ILE A 224 21.55 -1.10 -20.68
CA ILE A 224 22.85 -0.49 -20.33
C ILE A 224 23.21 -0.71 -18.86
N ASP A 225 24.50 -0.57 -18.53
CA ASP A 225 24.90 -0.21 -17.17
C ASP A 225 24.72 1.29 -16.99
N PRO A 226 23.95 1.78 -16.00
CA PRO A 226 23.85 3.22 -15.76
C PRO A 226 25.15 3.84 -15.23
N LEU A 227 26.14 3.05 -14.77
CA LEU A 227 27.42 3.53 -14.24
C LEU A 227 28.55 3.59 -15.28
N ASP A 228 28.36 2.99 -16.46
CA ASP A 228 29.36 2.94 -17.53
C ASP A 228 29.03 3.94 -18.65
N GLU A 229 29.67 5.11 -18.58
CA GLU A 229 29.46 6.21 -19.53
C GLU A 229 29.84 5.84 -20.96
N ASP A 230 30.96 5.13 -21.14
CA ASP A 230 31.48 4.81 -22.46
C ASP A 230 30.60 3.75 -23.12
N ALA A 231 30.22 2.69 -22.39
CA ALA A 231 29.29 1.68 -22.88
C ALA A 231 27.89 2.26 -23.15
N MET A 232 27.44 3.25 -22.37
CA MET A 232 26.20 3.97 -22.62
C MET A 232 26.25 4.70 -23.96
N ALA A 233 27.34 5.44 -24.24
CA ALA A 233 27.53 6.15 -25.50
C ALA A 233 27.57 5.18 -26.71
N GLU A 234 28.33 4.09 -26.61
CA GLU A 234 28.41 3.06 -27.66
C GLU A 234 27.06 2.41 -27.95
N THR A 235 26.28 2.13 -26.89
CA THR A 235 24.94 1.55 -27.02
C THR A 235 23.97 2.50 -27.73
N LEU A 236 24.03 3.80 -27.43
CA LEU A 236 23.25 4.82 -28.13
C LEU A 236 23.63 4.93 -29.61
N ILE A 237 24.93 4.93 -29.92
CA ILE A 237 25.42 4.92 -31.32
C ILE A 237 24.88 3.69 -32.04
N LYS A 238 24.96 2.51 -31.43
CA LYS A 238 24.45 1.25 -31.99
C LYS A 238 22.94 1.29 -32.23
N ALA A 239 22.19 1.92 -31.33
CA ALA A 239 20.74 2.04 -31.44
C ALA A 239 20.30 3.00 -32.57
N LEU A 240 21.10 4.03 -32.85
CA LEU A 240 20.80 5.09 -33.82
C LEU A 240 21.36 4.81 -35.23
N SER A 241 22.44 4.04 -35.34
CA SER A 241 23.15 3.82 -36.62
C SER A 241 22.44 2.84 -37.58
N ASP A 242 21.63 1.91 -37.07
CA ASP A 242 20.97 0.86 -37.86
C ASP A 242 19.47 1.16 -38.08
N LYS A 243 19.16 1.78 -39.23
CA LYS A 243 17.79 2.22 -39.57
C LYS A 243 16.81 1.05 -39.75
N GLU A 244 17.27 -0.12 -40.21
CA GLU A 244 16.39 -1.27 -40.39
C GLU A 244 16.00 -1.87 -39.04
N ARG A 245 16.99 -2.02 -38.16
CA ARG A 245 16.76 -2.44 -36.77
C ARG A 245 15.87 -1.45 -36.04
N TRP A 246 16.09 -0.15 -36.23
CA TRP A 246 15.23 0.88 -35.65
C TRP A 246 13.76 0.69 -36.04
N ARG A 247 13.48 0.48 -37.34
CA ARG A 247 12.11 0.23 -37.85
C ARG A 247 11.51 -1.05 -37.27
N LYS A 248 12.32 -2.11 -37.14
CA LYS A 248 11.89 -3.37 -36.52
C LYS A 248 11.55 -3.18 -35.04
N TRP A 249 12.39 -2.47 -34.29
CA TRP A 249 12.14 -2.13 -32.89
C TRP A 249 10.91 -1.26 -32.72
N SER A 250 10.72 -0.22 -33.54
CA SER A 250 9.54 0.64 -33.52
C SER A 250 8.25 -0.18 -33.67
N LYS A 251 8.18 -1.05 -34.69
CA LYS A 251 7.03 -1.95 -34.91
C LYS A 251 6.82 -2.92 -33.75
N SER A 252 7.89 -3.52 -33.25
CA SER A 252 7.83 -4.51 -32.16
C SER A 252 7.38 -3.86 -30.85
N GLY A 253 7.83 -2.62 -30.57
CA GLY A 253 7.42 -1.82 -29.42
C GLY A 253 5.93 -1.54 -29.41
N ILE A 254 5.36 -1.09 -30.54
CA ILE A 254 3.92 -0.81 -30.66
C ILE A 254 3.09 -2.08 -30.40
N ILE A 255 3.49 -3.21 -31.01
CA ILE A 255 2.81 -4.50 -30.86
C ILE A 255 2.93 -4.99 -29.40
N GLY A 256 4.14 -4.92 -28.83
CA GLY A 256 4.43 -5.35 -27.47
C GLY A 256 3.66 -4.55 -26.43
N ALA A 257 3.70 -3.22 -26.52
CA ALA A 257 2.97 -2.32 -25.63
C ALA A 257 1.46 -2.60 -25.67
N LYS A 258 0.87 -2.71 -26.87
CA LYS A 258 -0.54 -3.02 -27.04
C LYS A 258 -0.94 -4.39 -26.49
N LYS A 259 -0.06 -5.38 -26.59
CA LYS A 259 -0.33 -6.75 -26.15
C LYS A 259 -0.15 -6.95 -24.65
N HIS A 260 0.89 -6.35 -24.06
CA HIS A 260 1.35 -6.67 -22.71
C HIS A 260 1.10 -5.57 -21.68
N PHE A 261 1.04 -4.31 -22.11
CA PHE A 261 1.07 -3.14 -21.22
C PHE A 261 -0.13 -2.22 -21.44
N THR A 262 -1.35 -2.76 -21.50
CA THR A 262 -2.57 -1.94 -21.55
C THR A 262 -3.38 -2.07 -20.27
N TRP A 263 -4.09 -1.01 -19.88
CA TRP A 263 -4.99 -1.06 -18.73
C TRP A 263 -6.07 -2.12 -18.88
N SER A 264 -6.57 -2.32 -20.11
CA SER A 264 -7.50 -3.41 -20.41
C SER A 264 -6.89 -4.80 -20.14
N ALA A 265 -5.65 -5.06 -20.57
CA ALA A 265 -4.96 -6.32 -20.28
C ALA A 265 -4.69 -6.50 -18.78
N HIS A 266 -4.29 -5.43 -18.09
CA HIS A 266 -4.09 -5.42 -16.63
C HIS A 266 -5.37 -5.85 -15.91
N VAL A 267 -6.50 -5.17 -16.17
CA VAL A 267 -7.78 -5.44 -15.51
C VAL A 267 -8.27 -6.87 -15.81
N GLN A 268 -8.16 -7.32 -17.07
CA GLN A 268 -8.55 -8.67 -17.44
C GLN A 268 -7.76 -9.73 -16.67
N LYS A 269 -6.45 -9.55 -16.52
CA LYS A 269 -5.58 -10.47 -15.76
C LYS A 269 -5.88 -10.40 -14.26
N TYR A 270 -6.06 -9.19 -13.72
CA TYR A 270 -6.44 -8.97 -12.32
C TYR A 270 -7.74 -9.71 -11.97
N VAL A 271 -8.81 -9.46 -12.73
CA VAL A 271 -10.13 -10.08 -12.51
C VAL A 271 -10.04 -11.61 -12.63
N ARG A 272 -9.24 -12.13 -13.56
CA ARG A 272 -9.00 -13.57 -13.71
C ARG A 272 -8.37 -14.18 -12.46
N GLU A 273 -7.36 -13.53 -11.89
CA GLU A 273 -6.70 -14.01 -10.67
C GLU A 273 -7.63 -13.94 -9.46
N ILE A 274 -8.43 -12.88 -9.31
CA ILE A 274 -9.43 -12.79 -8.24
C ILE A 274 -10.51 -13.87 -8.38
N LYS A 275 -11.01 -14.14 -9.59
CA LYS A 275 -11.99 -15.22 -9.84
C LYS A 275 -11.46 -16.60 -9.44
N LYS A 276 -10.16 -16.87 -9.62
CA LYS A 276 -9.51 -18.12 -9.17
C LYS A 276 -9.50 -18.23 -7.63
N LEU A 277 -9.38 -17.13 -6.92
CA LEU A 277 -9.44 -17.11 -5.45
C LEU A 277 -10.86 -17.34 -4.94
N VAL A 278 -11.84 -16.67 -5.54
CA VAL A 278 -13.26 -16.78 -5.16
C VAL A 278 -13.82 -18.17 -5.45
N SER A 279 -13.46 -18.78 -6.59
CA SER A 279 -13.92 -20.14 -6.95
C SER A 279 -13.34 -21.25 -6.07
N LYS A 280 -12.14 -21.06 -5.50
CA LYS A 280 -11.53 -21.99 -4.54
C LYS A 280 -12.10 -21.86 -3.12
N GLY A 281 -12.70 -20.72 -2.79
CA GLY A 281 -13.48 -20.56 -1.56
C GLY A 281 -14.89 -21.08 -1.76
N SER A 282 -15.15 -22.34 -1.36
CA SER A 282 -16.46 -22.99 -1.16
C SER A 282 -17.69 -22.12 -1.49
N LYS A 283 -18.54 -22.59 -2.43
CA LYS A 283 -19.91 -22.09 -2.68
C LYS A 283 -20.51 -21.49 -1.40
N ARG A 284 -20.45 -20.17 -1.26
CA ARG A 284 -21.08 -19.46 -0.15
C ARG A 284 -22.57 -19.61 -0.36
N LYS A 285 -23.23 -20.37 0.52
CA LYS A 285 -24.70 -20.29 0.62
C LYS A 285 -25.01 -18.87 1.08
N ASP A 286 -25.78 -18.18 0.27
CA ASP A 286 -26.35 -16.87 0.60
C ASP A 286 -26.99 -16.94 2.00
N PRO A 287 -26.55 -16.13 2.99
CA PRO A 287 -27.10 -16.13 4.34
C PRO A 287 -28.48 -15.48 4.44
N SER A 288 -29.10 -15.07 3.32
CA SER A 288 -30.35 -14.29 3.23
C SER A 288 -31.62 -14.93 3.85
N LYS A 289 -31.50 -15.98 4.66
CA LYS A 289 -32.62 -16.55 5.41
C LYS A 289 -32.29 -16.76 6.88
N GLN A 290 -32.22 -15.68 7.66
CA GLN A 290 -32.65 -15.67 9.06
C GLN A 290 -32.84 -14.23 9.59
N ARG A 291 -34.10 -13.82 9.77
CA ARG A 291 -34.55 -12.54 10.33
C ARG A 291 -34.26 -12.40 11.84
N LYS A 292 -33.84 -11.20 12.26
CA LYS A 292 -34.35 -10.40 13.43
C LYS A 292 -34.03 -8.90 13.18
N ALA A 293 -34.90 -8.01 13.68
CA ALA A 293 -35.29 -6.75 13.04
C ALA A 293 -34.35 -5.53 13.12
N ASN A 294 -33.34 -5.48 14.00
CA ASN A 294 -32.56 -4.24 14.21
C ASN A 294 -31.28 -4.14 13.38
N LEU A 295 -30.53 -5.25 13.19
CA LEU A 295 -29.31 -5.28 12.36
C LEU A 295 -29.56 -4.93 10.88
N VAL A 296 -30.81 -5.00 10.41
CA VAL A 296 -31.21 -4.70 9.03
C VAL A 296 -31.60 -3.24 8.85
N THR A 297 -32.03 -2.56 9.92
CA THR A 297 -32.49 -1.16 9.88
C THR A 297 -31.43 -0.18 10.37
N ALA A 298 -30.43 -0.66 11.12
CA ALA A 298 -29.35 0.17 11.61
C ALA A 298 -28.38 0.55 10.47
N ASP A 299 -28.13 1.84 10.31
CA ASP A 299 -27.14 2.37 9.38
C ASP A 299 -25.85 2.83 10.10
N ARG A 300 -25.86 2.92 11.44
CA ARG A 300 -24.73 3.30 12.30
C ARG A 300 -24.56 2.40 13.52
N PHE A 301 -23.31 2.21 13.95
CA PHE A 301 -22.96 1.38 15.10
C PHE A 301 -22.02 2.09 16.08
N VAL A 302 -22.35 2.03 17.37
CA VAL A 302 -21.43 2.37 18.45
C VAL A 302 -20.91 1.07 19.05
N ILE A 303 -19.61 0.79 18.94
CA ILE A 303 -18.97 -0.44 19.43
C ILE A 303 -17.98 -0.07 20.53
N SER A 304 -18.18 -0.56 21.74
CA SER A 304 -17.34 -0.22 22.89
C SER A 304 -16.59 -1.44 23.42
N ASP A 305 -15.35 -1.25 23.91
CA ASP A 305 -14.81 -2.15 24.93
C ASP A 305 -15.63 -2.05 26.23
N ILE A 306 -15.57 -3.08 27.07
CA ILE A 306 -16.31 -3.14 28.33
C ILE A 306 -15.49 -2.47 29.45
N ASP A 307 -14.29 -2.98 29.70
CA ASP A 307 -13.55 -2.72 30.92
C ASP A 307 -12.86 -1.37 30.81
N ASN A 308 -13.02 -0.51 31.80
CA ASN A 308 -12.47 0.85 31.79
C ASN A 308 -12.88 1.74 30.58
N THR A 309 -13.71 1.23 29.68
CA THR A 309 -14.27 1.99 28.55
C THR A 309 -15.76 2.21 28.71
N LEU A 310 -16.58 1.15 28.69
CA LEU A 310 -18.03 1.30 28.91
C LEU A 310 -18.37 1.39 30.40
N LEU A 311 -17.64 0.65 31.23
CA LEU A 311 -17.96 0.45 32.64
C LEU A 311 -16.94 1.10 33.57
N GLY A 312 -17.44 1.65 34.67
CA GLY A 312 -16.66 2.35 35.70
C GLY A 312 -17.53 3.39 36.42
N ASP A 313 -18.49 3.96 35.69
CA ASP A 313 -19.45 4.94 36.19
C ASP A 313 -20.89 4.54 35.81
N LYS A 314 -21.77 4.41 36.81
CA LYS A 314 -23.18 4.01 36.60
C LYS A 314 -24.03 5.14 36.01
N GLU A 315 -23.73 6.38 36.35
CA GLU A 315 -24.45 7.55 35.86
C GLU A 315 -24.09 7.80 34.39
N GLY A 316 -22.80 7.74 34.05
CA GLY A 316 -22.33 7.82 32.67
C GLY A 316 -22.92 6.72 31.78
N LEU A 317 -22.97 5.48 32.29
CA LEU A 317 -23.60 4.37 31.56
C LEU A 317 -25.11 4.59 31.36
N ARG A 318 -25.80 5.18 32.34
CA ARG A 318 -27.22 5.51 32.23
C ARG A 318 -27.45 6.60 31.19
N ASN A 319 -26.63 7.65 31.21
CA ASN A 319 -26.67 8.72 30.24
C ASN A 319 -26.42 8.21 28.81
N LEU A 320 -25.37 7.41 28.59
CA LEU A 320 -25.09 6.81 27.28
C LEU A 320 -26.26 5.93 26.80
N LYS A 321 -26.87 5.17 27.71
CA LYS A 321 -28.04 4.33 27.39
C LYS A 321 -29.25 5.16 26.99
N GLU A 322 -29.48 6.31 27.62
CA GLU A 322 -30.54 7.25 27.24
C GLU A 322 -30.23 7.94 25.91
N CYS A 323 -28.97 8.33 25.68
CA CYS A 323 -28.48 8.91 24.43
C CYS A 323 -28.66 7.95 23.23
N ILE A 324 -28.34 6.66 23.38
CA ILE A 324 -28.55 5.68 22.32
C ILE A 324 -30.04 5.41 22.09
N ARG A 325 -30.87 5.47 23.14
CA ARG A 325 -32.32 5.25 23.03
C ARG A 325 -33.09 6.42 22.41
N SER A 326 -32.59 7.64 22.56
CA SER A 326 -33.25 8.84 22.02
C SER A 326 -33.18 8.92 20.51
N VAL A 327 -32.22 8.20 19.90
CA VAL A 327 -32.06 8.10 18.45
C VAL A 327 -32.68 6.78 17.99
N SER A 328 -33.66 6.85 17.08
CA SER A 328 -34.50 5.73 16.61
C SER A 328 -33.71 4.51 16.05
N SER A 329 -34.41 3.50 15.53
CA SER A 329 -33.95 2.20 14.97
C SER A 329 -32.78 2.19 13.95
N LYS A 330 -32.15 3.34 13.69
CA LYS A 330 -31.00 3.57 12.82
C LYS A 330 -29.65 3.37 13.51
N VAL A 331 -29.57 3.51 14.83
CA VAL A 331 -28.31 3.31 15.58
C VAL A 331 -28.38 2.03 16.40
N SER A 332 -27.39 1.16 16.23
CA SER A 332 -27.24 -0.07 17.01
C SER A 332 -26.02 -0.02 17.92
N PHE A 333 -26.08 -0.79 19.01
CA PHE A 333 -25.00 -0.89 19.99
C PHE A 333 -24.26 -2.22 19.84
N GLY A 334 -22.94 -2.17 19.89
CA GLY A 334 -22.07 -3.33 19.85
C GLY A 334 -21.03 -3.31 20.96
N ILE A 335 -20.41 -4.46 21.18
CA ILE A 335 -19.31 -4.62 22.13
C ILE A 335 -18.15 -5.31 21.44
N ALA A 336 -16.93 -4.86 21.72
CA ALA A 336 -15.68 -5.53 21.34
C ALA A 336 -14.77 -5.67 22.54
N THR A 337 -14.65 -6.87 23.11
CA THR A 337 -14.00 -7.09 24.41
C THR A 337 -12.99 -8.24 24.42
N GLY A 338 -12.00 -8.14 25.30
CA GLY A 338 -11.11 -9.24 25.65
C GLY A 338 -11.80 -10.36 26.44
N ARG A 339 -12.94 -10.07 27.07
CA ARG A 339 -13.70 -11.03 27.88
C ARG A 339 -14.27 -12.18 27.03
N ARG A 340 -14.37 -13.35 27.64
CA ARG A 340 -15.18 -14.47 27.13
C ARG A 340 -16.67 -14.11 27.15
N ILE A 341 -17.44 -14.72 26.25
CA ILE A 341 -18.87 -14.41 26.06
C ILE A 341 -19.69 -14.52 27.36
N GLU A 342 -19.46 -15.56 28.16
CA GLU A 342 -20.22 -15.79 29.40
C GLU A 342 -19.96 -14.67 30.41
N SER A 343 -18.70 -14.25 30.55
CA SER A 343 -18.28 -13.17 31.44
C SER A 343 -18.81 -11.82 30.96
N ALA A 344 -18.69 -11.53 29.66
CA ALA A 344 -19.19 -10.29 29.08
C ALA A 344 -20.70 -10.14 29.32
N VAL A 345 -21.49 -11.18 29.06
CA VAL A 345 -22.95 -11.18 29.26
C VAL A 345 -23.31 -10.99 30.73
N GLN A 346 -22.62 -11.67 31.65
CA GLN A 346 -22.86 -11.52 33.09
C GLN A 346 -22.59 -10.09 33.57
N VAL A 347 -21.48 -9.50 33.13
CA VAL A 347 -21.09 -8.15 33.52
C VAL A 347 -22.06 -7.11 32.95
N LEU A 348 -22.42 -7.20 31.67
CA LEU A 348 -23.41 -6.29 31.06
C LEU A 348 -24.76 -6.36 31.78
N LYS A 349 -25.21 -7.56 32.16
CA LYS A 349 -26.44 -7.74 32.97
C LYS A 349 -26.31 -7.09 34.34
N LYS A 350 -25.20 -7.33 35.06
CA LYS A 350 -24.94 -6.76 36.40
C LYS A 350 -24.99 -5.23 36.38
N TRP A 351 -24.43 -4.62 35.33
CA TRP A 351 -24.40 -3.16 35.17
C TRP A 351 -25.65 -2.59 34.49
N LYS A 352 -26.62 -3.43 34.10
CA LYS A 352 -27.83 -3.02 33.36
C LYS A 352 -27.51 -2.25 32.07
N ALA A 353 -26.39 -2.58 31.44
CA ALA A 353 -25.91 -1.98 30.20
C ALA A 353 -26.89 -2.24 29.03
N PRO A 354 -26.79 -1.48 27.92
CA PRO A 354 -27.55 -1.79 26.70
C PRO A 354 -27.26 -3.21 26.21
N ILE A 355 -28.27 -3.88 25.67
CA ILE A 355 -28.11 -5.21 25.08
C ILE A 355 -27.46 -5.02 23.70
N PRO A 356 -26.28 -5.61 23.44
CA PRO A 356 -25.61 -5.42 22.16
C PRO A 356 -26.27 -6.24 21.04
N ASP A 357 -26.37 -5.64 19.86
CA ASP A 357 -26.76 -6.30 18.60
C ASP A 357 -25.60 -7.11 18.01
N VAL A 358 -24.36 -6.74 18.31
CA VAL A 358 -23.15 -7.48 17.98
C VAL A 358 -22.22 -7.56 19.19
N LEU A 359 -21.74 -8.75 19.49
CA LEU A 359 -20.83 -9.03 20.60
C LEU A 359 -19.58 -9.72 20.06
N ILE A 360 -18.49 -8.97 19.96
CA ILE A 360 -17.15 -9.41 19.62
C ILE A 360 -16.42 -9.71 20.93
N THR A 361 -16.04 -10.97 21.14
CA THR A 361 -15.49 -11.46 22.40
C THR A 361 -14.15 -12.15 22.20
N SER A 362 -13.46 -12.45 23.31
CA SER A 362 -12.20 -13.19 23.30
C SER A 362 -11.17 -12.50 22.40
N VAL A 363 -11.03 -11.18 22.56
CA VAL A 363 -10.07 -10.32 21.82
C VAL A 363 -10.34 -10.33 20.30
N GLY A 364 -11.59 -10.60 19.90
CA GLY A 364 -12.00 -10.63 18.49
C GLY A 364 -11.93 -12.00 17.81
N SER A 365 -11.59 -13.06 18.54
CA SER A 365 -11.65 -14.42 18.00
C SER A 365 -13.08 -14.96 17.83
N GLU A 366 -14.08 -14.29 18.41
CA GLU A 366 -15.48 -14.73 18.33
C GLU A 366 -16.42 -13.56 18.06
N ILE A 367 -17.45 -13.80 17.23
CA ILE A 367 -18.52 -12.83 16.94
C ILE A 367 -19.87 -13.50 17.18
N HIS A 368 -20.74 -12.83 17.92
CA HIS A 368 -22.09 -13.26 18.23
C HIS A 368 -23.11 -12.16 17.90
N TYR A 369 -24.31 -12.55 17.46
CA TYR A 369 -25.35 -11.62 17.04
C TYR A 369 -26.61 -11.68 17.88
N GLY A 370 -27.10 -10.49 18.21
CA GLY A 370 -28.38 -10.23 18.85
C GLY A 370 -28.53 -10.85 20.25
N PRO A 371 -29.73 -10.73 20.85
CA PRO A 371 -29.97 -11.18 22.22
C PRO A 371 -29.90 -12.70 22.40
N ARG A 372 -29.95 -13.47 21.30
CA ARG A 372 -29.80 -14.94 21.31
C ARG A 372 -28.35 -15.38 21.21
N LEU A 373 -27.40 -14.46 21.08
CA LEU A 373 -25.96 -14.75 20.99
C LEU A 373 -25.63 -15.77 19.89
N VAL A 374 -26.19 -15.58 18.70
CA VAL A 374 -25.96 -16.50 17.57
C VAL A 374 -24.52 -16.35 17.09
N LYS A 375 -23.72 -17.42 17.21
CA LYS A 375 -22.32 -17.44 16.81
C LYS A 375 -22.14 -17.31 15.29
N ASP A 376 -21.16 -16.52 14.87
CA ASP A 376 -20.76 -16.42 13.46
C ASP A 376 -19.79 -17.55 13.06
N LEU A 377 -20.34 -18.60 12.46
CA LEU A 377 -19.54 -19.73 11.96
C LEU A 377 -18.69 -19.37 10.73
N ASN A 378 -19.03 -18.30 10.00
CA ASN A 378 -18.22 -17.85 8.85
C ASN A 378 -16.98 -17.09 9.33
N TRP A 379 -17.11 -16.27 10.38
CA TRP A 379 -15.96 -15.67 11.04
C TRP A 379 -15.03 -16.74 11.61
N GLU A 380 -15.58 -17.73 12.33
CA GLU A 380 -14.80 -18.84 12.87
C GLU A 380 -13.98 -19.54 11.78
N LYS A 381 -14.61 -19.91 10.66
CA LYS A 381 -13.91 -20.53 9.52
C LYS A 381 -12.89 -19.58 8.85
N HIS A 382 -13.15 -18.28 8.88
CA HIS A 382 -12.27 -17.28 8.27
C HIS A 382 -10.93 -17.19 9.01
N ILE A 383 -10.99 -17.19 10.35
CA ILE A 383 -9.80 -17.05 11.21
C ILE A 383 -9.09 -18.39 11.46
N ASP A 384 -9.77 -19.52 11.32
CA ASP A 384 -9.20 -20.87 11.51
C ASP A 384 -8.07 -21.21 10.51
N ARG A 385 -7.98 -20.48 9.39
CA ARG A 385 -7.00 -20.73 8.34
C ARG A 385 -5.57 -20.60 8.88
N LEU A 386 -4.80 -21.68 8.78
CA LEU A 386 -3.40 -21.80 9.22
C LEU A 386 -3.19 -21.66 10.74
N TRP A 387 -4.27 -21.67 11.52
CA TRP A 387 -4.18 -21.69 12.97
C TRP A 387 -3.70 -23.08 13.45
N LYS A 388 -2.62 -23.11 14.22
CA LYS A 388 -1.99 -24.35 14.74
C LYS A 388 -1.77 -24.22 16.26
N PRO A 389 -2.84 -24.36 17.08
CA PRO A 389 -2.77 -24.09 18.51
C PRO A 389 -1.75 -24.98 19.24
N ASP A 390 -1.66 -26.26 18.90
CA ASP A 390 -0.72 -27.19 19.54
C ASP A 390 0.74 -26.76 19.32
N ALA A 391 1.09 -26.32 18.12
CA ALA A 391 2.42 -25.83 17.82
C ALA A 391 2.71 -24.51 18.56
N VAL A 392 1.72 -23.62 18.69
CA VAL A 392 1.85 -22.42 19.54
C VAL A 392 2.13 -22.80 20.99
N TYR A 393 1.41 -23.77 21.55
CA TYR A 393 1.67 -24.23 22.92
C TYR A 393 3.10 -24.74 23.10
N GLN A 394 3.62 -25.52 22.16
CA GLN A 394 4.99 -26.04 22.25
C GLN A 394 6.05 -24.93 22.24
N VAL A 395 5.90 -23.95 21.35
CA VAL A 395 6.84 -22.81 21.26
C VAL A 395 6.77 -21.96 22.53
N MET A 396 5.56 -21.64 23.00
CA MET A 396 5.37 -20.75 24.14
C MET A 396 5.78 -21.40 25.47
N LYS A 397 5.63 -22.72 25.63
CA LYS A 397 6.04 -23.45 26.85
C LYS A 397 7.53 -23.35 27.14
N GLY A 398 8.36 -23.16 26.10
CA GLY A 398 9.82 -23.04 26.23
C GLY A 398 10.31 -21.65 26.64
N LEU A 399 9.43 -20.64 26.76
CA LEU A 399 9.83 -19.26 27.01
C LEU A 399 9.79 -18.92 28.51
N PRO A 400 10.85 -18.29 29.06
CA PRO A 400 10.86 -17.87 30.47
C PRO A 400 9.84 -16.76 30.72
N GLY A 401 9.31 -16.69 31.95
CA GLY A 401 8.38 -15.63 32.35
C GLY A 401 6.99 -15.69 31.70
N ILE A 402 6.64 -16.75 30.98
CA ILE A 402 5.33 -16.92 30.35
C ILE A 402 4.60 -18.11 30.99
N ILE A 403 3.41 -17.87 31.53
CA ILE A 403 2.61 -18.87 32.26
C ILE A 403 1.23 -18.95 31.62
N ILE A 404 0.78 -20.15 31.27
CA ILE A 404 -0.56 -20.33 30.69
C ILE A 404 -1.67 -19.97 31.69
N GLN A 405 -2.71 -19.27 31.24
CA GLN A 405 -3.90 -19.01 32.05
C GLN A 405 -4.78 -20.27 32.20
N LYS A 406 -5.71 -20.27 33.15
CA LYS A 406 -6.61 -21.41 33.42
C LYS A 406 -7.43 -21.79 32.19
N ASP A 407 -7.82 -23.06 32.08
CA ASP A 407 -8.61 -23.60 30.96
C ASP A 407 -9.89 -22.80 30.68
N VAL A 408 -10.49 -22.23 31.72
CA VAL A 408 -11.70 -21.41 31.64
C VAL A 408 -11.53 -20.12 30.81
N ASP A 409 -10.29 -19.66 30.63
CA ASP A 409 -9.92 -18.45 29.90
C ASP A 409 -9.37 -18.75 28.49
N GLN A 410 -9.08 -20.02 28.19
CA GLN A 410 -8.67 -20.51 26.88
C GLN A 410 -9.88 -20.65 25.94
N ARG A 411 -9.68 -20.44 24.64
CA ARG A 411 -10.70 -20.64 23.60
C ARG A 411 -10.09 -21.31 22.38
N LYS A 412 -10.95 -21.83 21.49
CA LYS A 412 -10.52 -22.51 20.25
C LYS A 412 -9.52 -21.68 19.43
N HIS A 413 -9.74 -20.37 19.34
CA HIS A 413 -8.93 -19.42 18.56
C HIS A 413 -8.27 -18.35 19.44
N LYS A 414 -8.04 -18.65 20.72
CA LYS A 414 -7.32 -17.77 21.64
C LYS A 414 -6.58 -18.58 22.69
N ILE A 415 -5.28 -18.37 22.77
CA ILE A 415 -4.45 -18.92 23.83
C ILE A 415 -3.96 -17.78 24.71
N SER A 416 -4.33 -17.80 25.98
CA SER A 416 -4.05 -16.72 26.94
C SER A 416 -2.95 -17.12 27.92
N TYR A 417 -1.99 -16.21 28.14
CA TYR A 417 -0.88 -16.34 29.08
C TYR A 417 -0.81 -15.14 30.04
N TYR A 418 -0.25 -15.36 31.22
CA TYR A 418 0.37 -14.33 32.05
C TYR A 418 1.82 -14.16 31.61
N ILE A 419 2.28 -12.92 31.55
CA ILE A 419 3.66 -12.59 31.20
C ILE A 419 4.28 -11.76 32.33
N ASP A 420 5.48 -12.13 32.73
CA ASP A 420 6.34 -11.40 33.66
C ASP A 420 7.35 -10.58 32.83
N PRO A 421 7.17 -9.25 32.70
CA PRO A 421 8.01 -8.42 31.84
C PRO A 421 9.49 -8.42 32.22
N ASP A 422 9.83 -8.72 33.48
CA ASP A 422 11.20 -8.72 33.97
C ASP A 422 11.95 -10.01 33.63
N LYS A 423 11.22 -11.09 33.32
CA LYS A 423 11.79 -12.42 33.03
C LYS A 423 11.53 -12.89 31.60
N SER A 424 10.53 -12.34 30.94
CA SER A 424 10.11 -12.76 29.60
C SER A 424 10.94 -12.11 28.49
N PRO A 425 11.09 -12.78 27.33
CA PRO A 425 11.55 -12.10 26.13
C PRO A 425 10.59 -10.97 25.77
N THR A 426 11.11 -9.94 25.11
CA THR A 426 10.28 -8.84 24.62
C THR A 426 9.18 -9.37 23.68
N ILE A 427 8.04 -8.67 23.59
CA ILE A 427 6.94 -9.04 22.67
C ILE A 427 7.43 -9.21 21.23
N ARG A 428 8.43 -8.43 20.83
CA ARG A 428 9.07 -8.53 19.52
C ARG A 428 9.84 -9.84 19.32
N GLU A 429 10.57 -10.29 20.34
CA GLU A 429 11.27 -11.58 20.30
C GLU A 429 10.28 -12.73 20.26
N ILE A 430 9.21 -12.67 21.07
CA ILE A 430 8.11 -13.65 21.03
C ILE A 430 7.53 -13.77 19.62
N LYS A 431 7.17 -12.65 18.98
CA LYS A 431 6.72 -12.63 17.58
C LYS A 431 7.75 -13.23 16.62
N SER A 432 9.03 -12.95 16.84
CA SER A 432 10.12 -13.47 15.99
C SER A 432 10.28 -14.98 16.15
N TYR A 433 10.18 -15.53 17.35
CA TYR A 433 10.20 -16.98 17.60
C TYR A 433 9.04 -17.67 16.90
N LEU A 434 7.82 -17.14 17.06
CA LEU A 434 6.61 -17.70 16.41
C LEU A 434 6.73 -17.67 14.88
N ARG A 435 7.32 -16.60 14.30
CA ARG A 435 7.57 -16.51 12.85
C ARG A 435 8.60 -17.53 12.36
N ARG A 436 9.69 -17.75 13.09
CA ARG A 436 10.73 -18.75 12.75
C ARG A 436 10.17 -20.17 12.68
N GLU A 437 9.19 -20.46 13.53
CA GLU A 437 8.47 -21.74 13.55
C GLU A 437 7.31 -21.79 12.52
N HIS A 438 7.25 -20.81 11.61
CA HIS A 438 6.23 -20.69 10.58
C HIS A 438 4.79 -20.70 11.14
N LEU A 439 4.59 -20.06 12.31
CA LEU A 439 3.29 -19.93 12.95
C LEU A 439 2.64 -18.59 12.58
N HIS A 440 1.43 -18.69 12.02
CA HIS A 440 0.65 -17.57 11.51
C HIS A 440 -0.28 -17.02 12.59
N VAL A 441 0.28 -16.19 13.48
CA VAL A 441 -0.40 -15.76 14.70
C VAL A 441 -0.34 -14.25 14.91
N ASN A 442 -1.40 -13.71 15.50
CA ASN A 442 -1.45 -12.37 16.04
C ASN A 442 -1.16 -12.41 17.53
N VAL A 443 -0.29 -11.52 18.01
CA VAL A 443 0.16 -11.46 19.41
C VAL A 443 -0.34 -10.15 20.01
N VAL A 444 -1.24 -10.26 20.98
CA VAL A 444 -1.85 -9.12 21.67
C VAL A 444 -1.32 -9.06 23.10
N TYR A 445 -0.71 -7.93 23.46
CA TYR A 445 -0.21 -7.67 24.81
C TYR A 445 -1.05 -6.55 25.43
N SER A 446 -1.45 -6.69 26.70
CA SER A 446 -2.26 -5.68 27.38
C SER A 446 -2.05 -5.63 28.89
N HIS A 447 -2.29 -4.45 29.47
CA HIS A 447 -2.21 -4.15 30.92
C HIS A 447 -0.91 -4.63 31.58
N HIS A 448 0.19 -4.64 30.83
CA HIS A 448 1.50 -5.08 31.29
C HIS A 448 1.61 -6.50 31.87
N GLN A 449 0.61 -7.36 31.69
CA GLN A 449 0.59 -8.69 32.31
C GLN A 449 -0.13 -9.77 31.49
N TYR A 450 -0.92 -9.41 30.47
CA TYR A 450 -1.69 -10.35 29.67
C TYR A 450 -1.13 -10.47 28.28
N LEU A 451 -0.95 -11.71 27.82
CA LEU A 451 -0.50 -12.03 26.48
C LEU A 451 -1.48 -13.02 25.84
N ASP A 452 -2.13 -12.61 24.76
CA ASP A 452 -3.04 -13.44 23.98
C ASP A 452 -2.43 -13.76 22.61
N ILE A 453 -2.43 -15.05 22.25
CA ILE A 453 -2.04 -15.53 20.93
C ILE A 453 -3.31 -15.95 20.18
N LEU A 454 -3.54 -15.29 19.05
CA LEU A 454 -4.70 -15.46 18.19
C LEU A 454 -4.26 -15.93 16.80
N PRO A 455 -5.14 -16.46 15.95
CA PRO A 455 -4.86 -16.55 14.52
C PRO A 455 -4.47 -15.20 13.93
N ILE A 456 -3.57 -15.17 12.93
CA ILE A 456 -3.12 -13.91 12.29
C ILE A 456 -4.26 -13.02 11.76
N ARG A 457 -5.44 -13.62 11.50
CA ARG A 457 -6.64 -12.95 10.98
C ARG A 457 -7.63 -12.52 12.07
N ALA A 458 -7.28 -12.67 13.34
CA ALA A 458 -8.16 -12.38 14.47
C ALA A 458 -7.61 -11.24 15.32
N SER A 459 -8.47 -10.26 15.58
CA SER A 459 -8.28 -9.15 16.51
C SER A 459 -9.62 -8.44 16.69
N LYS A 460 -9.74 -7.53 17.68
CA LYS A 460 -10.93 -6.67 17.81
C LYS A 460 -11.16 -5.86 16.53
N GLY A 461 -10.10 -5.27 15.97
CA GLY A 461 -10.16 -4.45 14.75
C GLY A 461 -10.57 -5.24 13.50
N LEU A 462 -9.98 -6.41 13.27
CA LEU A 462 -10.35 -7.27 12.15
C LEU A 462 -11.78 -7.81 12.27
N ALA A 463 -12.24 -8.11 13.50
CA ALA A 463 -13.61 -8.54 13.75
C ALA A 463 -14.62 -7.41 13.46
N VAL A 464 -14.34 -6.17 13.89
CA VAL A 464 -15.15 -4.98 13.57
C VAL A 464 -15.20 -4.75 12.07
N ARG A 465 -14.07 -4.85 11.37
CA ARG A 465 -14.01 -4.70 9.91
C ARG A 465 -14.76 -5.79 9.17
N TYR A 466 -14.61 -7.05 9.59
CA TYR A 466 -15.36 -8.17 9.05
C TYR A 466 -16.86 -7.96 9.23
N PHE A 467 -17.27 -7.52 10.42
CA PHE A 467 -18.66 -7.17 10.72
C PHE A 467 -19.18 -6.08 9.77
N ALA A 468 -18.45 -4.97 9.63
CA ALA A 468 -18.79 -3.86 8.74
C ALA A 468 -19.02 -4.33 7.30
N LEU A 469 -18.06 -5.09 6.76
CA LEU A 469 -18.12 -5.61 5.39
C LEU A 469 -19.26 -6.61 5.19
N LYS A 470 -19.50 -7.48 6.18
CA LYS A 470 -20.57 -8.48 6.11
C LYS A 470 -21.96 -7.84 6.04
N TRP A 471 -22.13 -6.70 6.70
CA TRP A 471 -23.41 -5.97 6.76
C TRP A 471 -23.47 -4.76 5.83
N GLY A 472 -22.44 -4.53 5.00
CA GLY A 472 -22.42 -3.45 4.02
C GLY A 472 -22.36 -2.04 4.64
N LEU A 473 -21.77 -1.92 5.83
CA LEU A 473 -21.68 -0.66 6.57
C LEU A 473 -20.44 0.14 6.13
N PRO A 474 -20.59 1.43 5.78
CA PRO A 474 -19.45 2.34 5.66
C PRO A 474 -18.66 2.40 6.97
N PHE A 475 -17.32 2.45 6.91
CA PHE A 475 -16.51 2.50 8.14
C PHE A 475 -16.76 3.77 8.96
N GLU A 476 -17.02 4.90 8.31
CA GLU A 476 -17.40 6.17 8.93
C GLU A 476 -18.72 6.12 9.72
N HIS A 477 -19.55 5.09 9.47
CA HIS A 477 -20.77 4.83 10.23
C HIS A 477 -20.53 3.91 11.44
N ILE A 478 -19.28 3.61 11.77
CA ILE A 478 -18.91 2.83 12.94
C ILE A 478 -18.05 3.70 13.84
N LEU A 479 -18.55 3.92 15.04
CA LEU A 479 -17.87 4.61 16.13
C LEU A 479 -17.37 3.57 17.12
N VAL A 480 -16.06 3.45 17.27
CA VAL A 480 -15.44 2.53 18.25
C VAL A 480 -14.93 3.28 19.47
N ALA A 481 -14.96 2.66 20.64
CA ALA A 481 -14.40 3.21 21.87
C ALA A 481 -13.51 2.20 22.60
N GLY A 482 -12.37 2.65 23.13
CA GLY A 482 -11.41 1.82 23.87
C GLY A 482 -10.52 2.65 24.80
N ASP A 483 -9.76 1.95 25.65
CA ASP A 483 -8.92 2.54 26.69
C ASP A 483 -7.49 1.97 26.72
N SER A 484 -7.23 0.82 26.09
CA SER A 484 -5.96 0.09 26.28
C SER A 484 -5.31 -0.36 24.97
N GLY A 485 -4.07 -0.84 25.05
CA GLY A 485 -3.31 -1.29 23.87
C GLY A 485 -3.99 -2.39 23.04
N ASN A 486 -4.84 -3.23 23.64
CA ASN A 486 -5.59 -4.26 22.89
C ASN A 486 -6.73 -3.69 22.02
N ASP A 487 -7.09 -2.41 22.24
CA ASP A 487 -8.09 -1.67 21.47
C ASP A 487 -7.46 -0.93 20.29
N GLU A 488 -6.13 -0.76 20.29
CA GLU A 488 -5.41 0.06 19.32
C GLU A 488 -5.79 -0.28 17.87
N GLU A 489 -5.93 -1.56 17.55
CA GLU A 489 -6.22 -2.00 16.19
C GLU A 489 -7.65 -1.67 15.74
N MET A 490 -8.63 -1.65 16.65
CA MET A 490 -9.97 -1.18 16.30
C MET A 490 -10.05 0.34 16.26
N LEU A 491 -9.28 1.04 17.11
CA LEU A 491 -9.21 2.51 17.14
C LEU A 491 -8.50 3.09 15.91
N ARG A 492 -7.58 2.34 15.30
CA ARG A 492 -6.87 2.75 14.07
C ARG A 492 -7.64 2.36 12.80
N GLY A 493 -7.66 3.27 11.83
CA GLY A 493 -8.12 2.99 10.48
C GLY A 493 -9.22 3.96 10.03
N ASN A 494 -10.23 3.42 9.37
CA ASN A 494 -11.26 4.23 8.69
C ASN A 494 -12.54 4.38 9.51
N THR A 495 -12.61 3.78 10.71
CA THR A 495 -13.71 3.98 11.66
C THR A 495 -13.50 5.28 12.43
N LEU A 496 -14.58 5.87 12.93
CA LEU A 496 -14.46 6.93 13.93
C LEU A 496 -14.08 6.29 15.26
N ALA A 497 -13.18 6.91 16.01
CA ALA A 497 -12.65 6.29 17.22
C ALA A 497 -12.61 7.26 18.41
N ILE A 498 -12.87 6.71 19.59
CA ILE A 498 -12.85 7.42 20.86
C ILE A 498 -11.86 6.74 21.79
N VAL A 499 -10.92 7.51 22.30
CA VAL A 499 -10.09 7.14 23.46
C VAL A 499 -10.69 7.83 24.68
N VAL A 500 -11.22 7.06 25.62
CA VAL A 500 -11.87 7.60 26.83
C VAL A 500 -10.84 8.20 27.80
N GLY A 501 -11.22 9.18 28.62
CA GLY A 501 -10.28 9.99 29.41
C GLY A 501 -9.46 9.24 30.47
N ASN A 502 -9.82 8.01 30.82
CA ASN A 502 -9.09 7.13 31.74
C ASN A 502 -8.26 6.05 31.03
N TYR A 503 -7.81 6.33 29.81
CA TYR A 503 -7.01 5.43 28.98
C TYR A 503 -5.59 5.15 29.53
N SER A 504 -5.04 4.01 29.12
CA SER A 504 -3.65 3.61 29.35
C SER A 504 -2.68 4.40 28.46
N SER A 505 -1.49 4.72 28.98
CA SER A 505 -0.43 5.42 28.23
C SER A 505 -0.01 4.71 26.93
N GLU A 506 -0.34 3.42 26.79
CA GLU A 506 -0.22 2.63 25.56
C GLU A 506 -0.86 3.30 24.34
N LEU A 507 -1.94 4.09 24.51
CA LEU A 507 -2.67 4.74 23.42
C LEU A 507 -2.17 6.15 23.09
N GLU A 508 -1.21 6.72 23.82
CA GLU A 508 -0.75 8.11 23.61
C GLU A 508 -0.23 8.35 22.19
N LYS A 509 0.38 7.33 21.59
CA LYS A 509 0.86 7.31 20.20
C LYS A 509 -0.24 7.44 19.13
N LEU A 510 -1.51 7.44 19.51
CA LEU A 510 -2.65 7.68 18.62
C LEU A 510 -3.02 9.16 18.52
N ARG A 511 -2.47 10.03 19.37
CA ARG A 511 -2.80 11.45 19.37
C ARG A 511 -2.40 12.11 18.05
N GLY A 512 -3.29 12.95 17.53
CA GLY A 512 -3.09 13.69 16.29
C GLY A 512 -3.64 13.01 15.03
N ASP A 513 -4.16 11.78 15.14
CA ASP A 513 -4.93 11.17 14.05
C ASP A 513 -6.31 11.85 13.92
N PRO A 514 -6.69 12.34 12.73
CA PRO A 514 -7.94 13.10 12.55
C PRO A 514 -9.20 12.27 12.80
N HIS A 515 -9.13 10.93 12.77
CA HIS A 515 -10.27 10.05 13.02
C HIS A 515 -10.36 9.56 14.47
N ILE A 516 -9.45 10.00 15.35
CA ILE A 516 -9.39 9.57 16.74
C ILE A 516 -9.59 10.76 17.67
N PHE A 517 -10.68 10.73 18.42
CA PHE A 517 -11.01 11.72 19.44
C PHE A 517 -10.56 11.25 20.82
N PHE A 518 -9.74 12.07 21.48
CA PHE A 518 -9.37 11.87 22.88
C PHE A 518 -10.34 12.63 23.78
N ALA A 519 -11.25 11.90 24.41
CA ALA A 519 -12.26 12.45 25.29
C ALA A 519 -11.66 12.88 26.65
N LYS A 520 -12.27 13.90 27.27
CA LYS A 520 -11.99 14.25 28.67
C LYS A 520 -12.79 13.39 29.63
N GLY A 521 -14.00 13.00 29.23
CA GLY A 521 -14.89 12.14 29.98
C GLY A 521 -14.33 10.74 30.16
N GLN A 522 -14.47 10.20 31.36
CA GLN A 522 -14.03 8.84 31.70
C GLN A 522 -15.16 7.85 31.44
N TYR A 523 -14.80 6.61 31.13
CA TYR A 523 -15.74 5.52 30.88
C TYR A 523 -16.81 5.93 29.84
N ALA A 524 -18.08 5.56 30.08
CA ALA A 524 -19.20 5.88 29.21
C ALA A 524 -19.40 7.39 28.94
N TRP A 525 -18.92 8.28 29.82
CA TRP A 525 -18.98 9.73 29.55
C TRP A 525 -18.11 10.12 28.36
N GLY A 526 -16.94 9.50 28.21
CA GLY A 526 -16.07 9.76 27.06
C GLY A 526 -16.71 9.31 25.75
N ILE A 527 -17.49 8.22 25.79
CA ILE A 527 -18.25 7.74 24.63
C ILE A 527 -19.32 8.77 24.22
N THR A 528 -20.10 9.27 25.18
CA THR A 528 -21.09 10.33 24.92
C THR A 528 -20.44 11.60 24.38
N GLU A 529 -19.32 12.03 24.97
CA GLU A 529 -18.55 13.19 24.48
C GLU A 529 -18.13 13.02 23.03
N GLY A 530 -17.60 11.85 22.66
CA GLY A 530 -17.21 11.56 21.28
C GLY A 530 -18.38 11.45 20.31
N ILE A 531 -19.52 10.91 20.74
CA ILE A 531 -20.76 10.92 19.94
C ILE A 531 -21.15 12.36 19.57
N HIS A 532 -21.06 13.29 20.52
CA HIS A 532 -21.35 14.70 20.27
C HIS A 532 -20.27 15.36 19.39
N TYR A 533 -18.99 15.10 19.66
CA TYR A 533 -17.87 15.65 18.90
C TYR A 533 -18.00 15.35 17.40
N TYR A 534 -18.32 14.09 17.06
CA TYR A 534 -18.48 13.66 15.66
C TYR A 534 -19.84 14.01 15.06
N ASN A 535 -20.75 14.60 15.84
CA ASN A 535 -22.17 14.68 15.50
C ASN A 535 -22.69 13.33 14.98
N PHE A 536 -22.33 12.25 15.66
CA PHE A 536 -22.40 10.90 15.10
C PHE A 536 -23.85 10.41 14.87
N PHE A 537 -24.84 11.07 15.46
CA PHE A 537 -26.25 10.74 15.27
C PHE A 537 -26.96 11.59 14.21
N GLY A 538 -26.30 12.62 13.67
CA GLY A 538 -26.84 13.49 12.62
C GLY A 538 -27.42 14.77 13.17
#